data_AF-A0AAU9CUL3-F1
#
_entry.id   AF-A0AAU9CUL3-F1
#
_cell.length_a   1.000
_cell.length_b   1.000
_cell.length_c   1.000
_cell.angle_alpha   90.00
_cell.angle_beta   90.00
_cell.angle_gamma   90.00
#
_symmetry.space_group_name_H-M   'P 1'
#
loop_
_entity.id
_entity.type
_entity.pdbx_description
1 polymer ?
#
loop_
_entity_poly.entity_id
_entity_poly.type
_entity_poly.pdbx_seq_one_letter_code
_entity_poly.pdbx_strand_id
1 'polypeptide(L)'
;MGDNQKISEIRKQIPIGILDAKRVLKQTGFNIEKAISAWKLEQVIRLSEIASITDDESEKLLEQAKFDLQKAHSSFRSLNTRDIDKIIESSNKESKVLSNFWSYIHLRIKEPYKNFNWITKRGFDSLPETISNILIVWQWYADFNYDGFSAEQETTSDLIKIFGDKLGLQDLSLKVKELKYLVDDFKDKHPFSQDNFEEYIRLRNQFDSQSMVKSKVQEIDEMEDHVMRQCYNYMIAHKDEIHEYLEDTNTYQKPK
;
A
#
# COMPACT_ATOMS: atom_id res chain seq x y z
N MET A 1 -39.35 -21.20 17.85
CA MET A 1 -38.67 -20.73 16.62
C MET A 1 -37.45 -21.59 16.40
N GLY A 2 -37.31 -22.21 15.23
CA GLY A 2 -36.11 -22.98 14.90
C GLY A 2 -34.91 -22.07 14.63
N ASP A 3 -33.69 -22.58 14.82
CA ASP A 3 -32.43 -21.85 14.60
C ASP A 3 -32.38 -21.15 13.23
N ASN A 4 -32.89 -21.82 12.18
CA ASN A 4 -32.96 -21.27 10.82
C ASN A 4 -33.92 -20.08 10.68
N GLN A 5 -35.01 -20.02 11.47
CA GLN A 5 -35.92 -18.87 11.48
C GLN A 5 -35.23 -17.64 12.09
N LYS A 6 -34.52 -17.80 13.21
CA LYS A 6 -33.78 -16.71 13.86
C LYS A 6 -32.62 -16.20 12.99
N ILE A 7 -31.93 -17.09 12.27
CA ILE A 7 -30.93 -16.70 11.26
C ILE A 7 -31.58 -15.89 10.13
N SER A 8 -32.76 -16.28 9.66
CA SER A 8 -33.48 -15.50 8.64
C SER A 8 -33.93 -14.14 9.17
N GLU A 9 -34.32 -14.05 10.43
CA GLU A 9 -34.83 -12.83 11.06
C GLU A 9 -33.72 -11.79 11.26
N ILE A 10 -32.56 -12.20 11.80
CA ILE A 10 -31.43 -11.28 11.99
C ILE A 10 -30.88 -10.75 10.66
N ARG A 11 -30.85 -11.61 9.62
CA ARG A 11 -30.38 -11.24 8.26
C ARG A 11 -31.30 -10.27 7.52
N LYS A 12 -32.54 -10.08 7.97
CA LYS A 12 -33.42 -9.03 7.45
C LYS A 12 -33.10 -7.65 8.03
N GLN A 13 -32.41 -7.61 9.18
CA GLN A 13 -32.12 -6.37 9.91
C GLN A 13 -30.71 -5.85 9.64
N ILE A 14 -29.75 -6.76 9.41
CA ILE A 14 -28.34 -6.41 9.19
C ILE A 14 -27.72 -7.24 8.07
N PRO A 15 -26.71 -6.72 7.35
CA PRO A 15 -26.06 -7.40 6.22
C PRO A 15 -25.06 -8.48 6.71
N ILE A 16 -25.55 -9.45 7.48
CA ILE A 16 -24.75 -10.51 8.09
C ILE A 16 -24.77 -11.81 7.26
N GLY A 17 -23.62 -12.47 7.15
CA GLY A 17 -23.48 -13.78 6.53
C GLY A 17 -24.14 -14.90 7.35
N ILE A 18 -24.47 -16.03 6.71
CA ILE A 18 -25.15 -17.15 7.37
C ILE A 18 -24.31 -17.74 8.51
N LEU A 19 -23.00 -17.88 8.31
CA LEU A 19 -22.09 -18.45 9.30
C LEU A 19 -21.93 -17.53 10.51
N ASP A 20 -21.74 -16.23 10.28
CA ASP A 20 -21.65 -15.23 11.35
C ASP A 20 -22.96 -15.09 12.12
N ALA A 21 -24.10 -15.10 11.42
CA ALA A 21 -25.42 -15.09 12.07
C ALA A 21 -25.57 -16.27 13.03
N LYS A 22 -25.18 -17.47 12.60
CA LYS A 22 -25.24 -18.67 13.44
C LYS A 22 -24.30 -18.56 14.64
N ARG A 23 -23.08 -18.04 14.46
CA ARG A 23 -22.09 -17.85 15.53
C ARG A 23 -22.60 -16.87 16.58
N VAL A 24 -23.00 -15.66 16.16
CA VAL A 24 -23.37 -14.58 17.07
C VAL A 24 -24.68 -14.90 17.79
N LEU A 25 -25.65 -15.54 17.12
CA LEU A 25 -26.87 -16.04 17.78
C LEU A 25 -26.55 -17.08 18.86
N LYS A 26 -25.64 -18.03 18.61
CA LYS A 26 -25.24 -19.00 19.64
C LYS A 26 -24.59 -18.34 20.85
N GLN A 27 -23.69 -17.37 20.61
CA GLN A 27 -22.98 -16.64 21.67
C GLN A 27 -23.93 -15.82 22.57
N THR A 28 -25.08 -15.42 22.05
CA THR A 28 -26.04 -14.55 22.74
C THR A 28 -27.28 -15.28 23.25
N GLY A 29 -27.25 -16.62 23.30
CA GLY A 29 -28.39 -17.43 23.73
C GLY A 29 -29.61 -17.26 22.80
N PHE A 30 -29.35 -17.00 21.51
CA PHE A 30 -30.32 -16.74 20.46
C PHE A 30 -31.22 -15.52 20.73
N ASN A 31 -30.72 -14.53 21.49
CA ASN A 31 -31.36 -13.23 21.62
C ASN A 31 -30.95 -12.34 20.43
N ILE A 32 -31.92 -11.96 19.59
CA ILE A 32 -31.66 -11.24 18.33
C ILE A 32 -31.10 -9.85 18.58
N GLU A 33 -31.62 -9.10 19.55
CA GLU A 33 -31.13 -7.75 19.85
C GLU A 33 -29.68 -7.79 20.36
N LYS A 34 -29.38 -8.69 21.31
CA LYS A 34 -28.01 -8.90 21.78
C LYS A 34 -27.08 -9.35 20.66
N ALA A 35 -27.57 -10.21 19.76
CA ALA A 35 -26.80 -10.67 18.61
C ALA A 35 -26.48 -9.52 17.64
N ILE A 36 -27.46 -8.65 17.35
CA ILE A 36 -27.24 -7.48 16.50
C ILE A 36 -26.22 -6.54 17.13
N SER A 37 -26.37 -6.21 18.41
CA SER A 37 -25.44 -5.31 19.10
C SER A 37 -24.02 -5.89 19.15
N ALA A 38 -23.87 -7.18 19.46
CA ALA A 38 -22.58 -7.85 19.48
C ALA A 38 -21.92 -7.83 18.08
N TRP A 39 -22.69 -8.16 17.03
CA TRP A 39 -22.18 -8.14 15.66
C TRP A 39 -21.78 -6.74 15.20
N LYS A 40 -22.57 -5.71 15.54
CA LYS A 40 -22.26 -4.31 15.21
C LYS A 40 -20.95 -3.87 15.85
N LEU A 41 -20.76 -4.19 17.14
CA LEU A 41 -19.51 -3.90 17.84
C LEU A 41 -18.31 -4.61 17.18
N GLU A 42 -18.46 -5.87 16.78
CA GLU A 42 -17.41 -6.59 16.04
C GLU A 42 -17.08 -5.91 14.71
N GLN A 43 -18.07 -5.35 13.99
CA GLN A 43 -17.81 -4.60 12.76
C GLN A 43 -17.08 -3.29 13.03
N VAL A 44 -17.44 -2.58 14.11
CA VAL A 44 -16.78 -1.34 14.54
C VAL A 44 -15.30 -1.59 14.80
N ILE A 45 -14.99 -2.61 15.61
CA ILE A 45 -13.59 -3.00 15.91
C ILE A 45 -12.86 -3.38 14.63
N ARG A 46 -13.49 -4.20 13.76
CA ARG A 46 -12.86 -4.64 12.52
C ARG A 46 -12.54 -3.50 11.56
N LEU A 47 -13.44 -2.53 11.40
CA LEU A 47 -13.18 -1.37 10.55
C LEU A 47 -12.15 -0.43 11.20
N SER A 48 -12.22 -0.24 12.51
CA SER A 48 -11.24 0.52 13.32
C SER A 48 -9.82 -0.01 13.10
N GLU A 49 -9.62 -1.32 13.13
CA GLU A 49 -8.34 -1.97 12.85
C GLU A 49 -7.87 -1.79 11.40
N ILE A 50 -8.71 -2.12 10.42
CA ILE A 50 -8.35 -2.11 8.98
C ILE A 50 -8.10 -0.68 8.47
N ALA A 51 -8.91 0.28 8.92
CA ALA A 51 -8.77 1.68 8.57
C ALA A 51 -7.76 2.41 9.47
N SER A 52 -7.40 1.83 10.62
CA SER A 52 -6.55 2.45 11.66
C SER A 52 -7.08 3.82 12.09
N ILE A 53 -8.37 3.82 12.50
CA ILE A 53 -9.16 4.96 12.98
C ILE A 53 -9.76 4.65 14.35
N THR A 54 -10.43 5.62 14.98
CA THR A 54 -11.11 5.38 16.27
C THR A 54 -12.39 4.56 16.10
N ASP A 55 -12.83 3.91 17.18
CA ASP A 55 -14.10 3.17 17.21
C ASP A 55 -15.29 4.09 16.94
N ASP A 56 -15.27 5.33 17.43
CA ASP A 56 -16.31 6.34 17.20
C ASP A 56 -16.42 6.75 15.72
N GLU A 57 -15.29 6.91 15.03
CA GLU A 57 -15.27 7.21 13.59
C GLU A 57 -15.73 6.00 12.77
N SER A 58 -15.28 4.81 13.16
CA SER A 58 -15.68 3.54 12.57
C SER A 58 -17.19 3.32 12.66
N GLU A 59 -17.79 3.58 13.83
CA GLU A 59 -19.24 3.49 14.03
C GLU A 59 -19.99 4.44 13.09
N LYS A 60 -19.60 5.72 13.00
CA LYS A 60 -20.24 6.70 12.09
C LYS A 60 -20.18 6.26 10.63
N LEU A 61 -19.05 5.74 10.17
CA LEU A 61 -18.86 5.27 8.79
C LEU A 61 -19.72 4.04 8.49
N LEU A 62 -19.79 3.10 9.45
CA LEU A 62 -20.63 1.91 9.32
C LEU A 62 -22.11 2.28 9.31
N GLU A 63 -22.57 3.21 10.15
CA GLU A 63 -23.95 3.69 10.13
C GLU A 63 -24.34 4.29 8.76
N GLN A 64 -23.50 5.15 8.20
CA GLN A 64 -23.71 5.73 6.87
C GLN A 64 -23.76 4.66 5.76
N ALA A 65 -22.95 3.60 5.91
CA ALA A 65 -22.90 2.47 4.99
C ALA A 65 -23.96 1.39 5.29
N LYS A 66 -24.84 1.59 6.28
CA LYS A 66 -25.80 0.58 6.75
C LYS A 66 -25.14 -0.74 7.17
N PHE A 67 -23.98 -0.63 7.83
CA PHE A 67 -23.11 -1.71 8.28
C PHE A 67 -22.57 -2.62 7.14
N ASP A 68 -22.57 -2.13 5.90
CA ASP A 68 -21.78 -2.74 4.83
C ASP A 68 -20.31 -2.35 5.00
N LEU A 69 -19.50 -3.29 5.50
CA LEU A 69 -18.08 -3.07 5.80
C LEU A 69 -17.26 -2.66 4.57
N GLN A 70 -17.53 -3.27 3.40
CA GLN A 70 -16.80 -2.97 2.18
C GLN A 70 -17.12 -1.55 1.69
N LYS A 71 -18.40 -1.18 1.74
CA LYS A 71 -18.85 0.17 1.37
C LYS A 71 -18.38 1.23 2.36
N ALA A 72 -18.35 0.94 3.66
CA ALA A 72 -17.81 1.82 4.68
C ALA A 72 -16.31 2.07 4.44
N HIS A 73 -15.53 0.99 4.27
CA HIS A 73 -14.09 1.09 4.01
C HIS A 73 -13.79 1.79 2.67
N SER A 74 -14.58 1.53 1.62
CA SER A 74 -14.42 2.18 0.32
C SER A 74 -14.77 3.67 0.38
N SER A 75 -15.82 4.04 1.12
CA SER A 75 -16.19 5.44 1.34
C SER A 75 -15.12 6.18 2.15
N PHE A 76 -14.63 5.57 3.23
CA PHE A 76 -13.50 6.09 4.02
C PHE A 76 -12.27 6.32 3.14
N ARG A 77 -11.85 5.30 2.37
CA ARG A 77 -10.72 5.41 1.45
C ARG A 77 -10.96 6.54 0.45
N SER A 78 -12.13 6.60 -0.20
CA SER A 78 -12.44 7.67 -1.15
C SER A 78 -12.50 9.07 -0.52
N LEU A 79 -12.88 9.21 0.75
CA LEU A 79 -12.88 10.51 1.43
C LEU A 79 -11.46 10.96 1.75
N ASN A 80 -10.61 10.01 2.11
CA ASN A 80 -9.24 10.24 2.59
C ASN A 80 -8.17 10.07 1.50
N THR A 81 -8.56 10.02 0.23
CA THR A 81 -7.65 10.00 -0.93
C THR A 81 -8.02 11.07 -1.96
N ARG A 82 -8.72 12.14 -1.56
CA ARG A 82 -9.14 13.23 -2.47
C ARG A 82 -8.47 14.57 -2.18
N ASP A 83 -8.02 14.75 -0.95
CA ASP A 83 -7.57 16.00 -0.35
C ASP A 83 -6.38 15.65 0.54
N ILE A 84 -5.26 16.36 0.31
CA ILE A 84 -3.96 16.04 0.90
C ILE A 84 -3.97 16.14 2.43
N ASP A 85 -4.69 17.12 2.98
CA ASP A 85 -4.76 17.32 4.43
C ASP A 85 -5.57 16.20 5.08
N LYS A 86 -6.64 15.74 4.43
CA LYS A 86 -7.42 14.58 4.89
C LYS A 86 -6.63 13.28 4.83
N ILE A 87 -5.68 13.16 3.90
CA ILE A 87 -4.78 12.00 3.86
C ILE A 87 -3.90 12.00 5.10
N ILE A 88 -3.33 13.16 5.44
CA ILE A 88 -2.43 13.31 6.58
C ILE A 88 -3.18 13.02 7.89
N GLU A 89 -4.44 13.47 7.98
CA GLU A 89 -5.31 13.22 9.14
C GLU A 89 -5.92 11.80 9.15
N SER A 90 -5.75 11.01 8.08
CA SER A 90 -6.46 9.74 7.92
C SER A 90 -6.02 8.64 8.90
N SER A 91 -4.82 8.76 9.50
CA SER A 91 -4.31 7.80 10.47
C SER A 91 -3.14 8.36 11.27
N ASN A 92 -2.96 7.87 12.48
CA ASN A 92 -1.74 8.09 13.27
C ASN A 92 -0.57 7.18 12.86
N LYS A 93 -0.79 6.24 11.93
CA LYS A 93 0.25 5.37 11.38
C LYS A 93 0.80 5.93 10.08
N GLU A 94 2.10 6.28 10.08
CA GLU A 94 2.83 6.84 8.93
C GLU A 94 2.64 6.00 7.65
N SER A 95 2.74 4.67 7.76
CA SER A 95 2.57 3.74 6.63
C SER A 95 1.17 3.77 6.01
N LYS A 96 0.13 4.02 6.82
CA LYS A 96 -1.25 4.13 6.32
C LYS A 96 -1.47 5.46 5.60
N VAL A 97 -0.93 6.55 6.13
CA VAL A 97 -0.95 7.87 5.47
C VAL A 97 -0.24 7.79 4.14
N LEU A 98 0.97 7.21 4.10
CA LEU A 98 1.73 6.98 2.87
C LEU A 98 0.93 6.14 1.85
N SER A 99 0.32 5.04 2.28
CA SER A 99 -0.53 4.20 1.40
C SER A 99 -1.69 4.96 0.76
N ASN A 100 -2.37 5.79 1.55
CA ASN A 100 -3.45 6.65 1.05
C ASN A 100 -2.90 7.75 0.12
N PHE A 101 -1.72 8.29 0.41
CA PHE A 101 -1.06 9.31 -0.42
C PHE A 101 -0.62 8.78 -1.78
N TRP A 102 0.00 7.60 -1.82
CA TRP A 102 0.32 6.93 -3.07
C TRP A 102 -0.94 6.62 -3.89
N SER A 103 -2.02 6.21 -3.22
CA SER A 103 -3.33 6.05 -3.88
C SER A 103 -3.83 7.38 -4.46
N TYR A 104 -3.64 8.49 -3.76
CA TYR A 104 -4.01 9.83 -4.22
C TYR A 104 -3.22 10.29 -5.46
N ILE A 105 -1.90 10.11 -5.45
CA ILE A 105 -1.05 10.35 -6.63
C ILE A 105 -1.56 9.50 -7.81
N HIS A 106 -1.72 8.20 -7.58
CA HIS A 106 -2.14 7.26 -8.61
C HIS A 106 -3.49 7.63 -9.24
N LEU A 107 -4.48 8.02 -8.43
CA LEU A 107 -5.81 8.41 -8.92
C LEU A 107 -5.80 9.70 -9.76
N ARG A 108 -4.80 10.56 -9.60
CA ARG A 108 -4.74 11.87 -10.27
C ARG A 108 -3.84 11.89 -11.50
N ILE A 109 -2.89 10.96 -11.61
CA ILE A 109 -2.11 10.77 -12.83
C ILE A 109 -3.02 10.13 -13.89
N LYS A 110 -3.39 10.90 -14.93
CA LYS A 110 -4.34 10.51 -16.01
C LYS A 110 -3.73 9.60 -17.09
N GLU A 111 -2.85 8.67 -16.72
CA GLU A 111 -2.17 7.82 -17.70
C GLU A 111 -2.79 6.42 -17.75
N PRO A 112 -3.08 5.88 -18.97
CA PRO A 112 -3.63 4.55 -19.10
C PRO A 112 -2.62 3.51 -18.60
N TYR A 113 -3.11 2.63 -17.75
CA TYR A 113 -2.42 1.47 -17.19
C TYR A 113 -1.66 0.67 -18.27
N LYS A 114 -0.36 0.41 -18.06
CA LYS A 114 0.41 -0.67 -18.71
C LYS A 114 1.76 -0.90 -17.98
N ASN A 115 2.06 -2.17 -17.66
CA ASN A 115 3.30 -2.76 -17.11
C ASN A 115 4.59 -1.93 -17.37
N PHE A 116 5.41 -1.42 -16.42
CA PHE A 116 5.67 -1.51 -14.96
C PHE A 116 4.51 -1.25 -13.98
N ASN A 117 3.31 -1.19 -14.55
CA ASN A 117 2.00 -1.50 -14.00
C ASN A 117 1.29 -0.41 -13.22
N TRP A 118 1.83 0.80 -13.07
CA TRP A 118 1.04 1.93 -12.57
C TRP A 118 1.04 3.17 -13.49
N ILE A 119 2.04 3.35 -14.37
CA ILE A 119 2.15 4.51 -15.28
C ILE A 119 2.99 4.17 -16.52
N THR A 120 2.71 4.81 -17.67
CA THR A 120 3.54 4.65 -18.89
C THR A 120 4.90 5.32 -18.72
N LYS A 121 5.94 4.87 -19.43
CA LYS A 121 7.26 5.54 -19.40
C LYS A 121 7.17 7.03 -19.75
N ARG A 122 6.42 7.37 -20.80
CA ARG A 122 6.18 8.78 -21.18
C ARG A 122 5.49 9.57 -20.07
N GLY A 123 4.48 8.95 -19.44
CA GLY A 123 3.79 9.53 -18.30
C GLY A 123 4.74 9.78 -17.14
N PHE A 124 5.57 8.78 -16.82
CA PHE A 124 6.58 8.85 -15.75
C PHE A 124 7.61 9.94 -16.00
N ASP A 125 8.17 9.99 -17.22
CA ASP A 125 9.16 11.01 -17.63
C ASP A 125 8.59 12.43 -17.61
N SER A 126 7.26 12.59 -17.61
CA SER A 126 6.57 13.88 -17.55
C SER A 126 6.20 14.34 -16.14
N LEU A 127 6.45 13.51 -15.12
CA LEU A 127 6.17 13.85 -13.74
C LEU A 127 7.23 14.81 -13.18
N PRO A 128 6.86 15.69 -12.23
CA PRO A 128 7.81 16.41 -11.41
C PRO A 128 8.71 15.44 -10.67
N GLU A 129 9.97 15.84 -10.49
CA GLU A 129 11.00 15.03 -9.84
C GLU A 129 10.53 14.51 -8.46
N THR A 130 9.87 15.37 -7.68
CA THR A 130 9.32 15.03 -6.37
C THR A 130 8.33 13.85 -6.45
N ILE A 131 7.41 13.87 -7.42
CA ILE A 131 6.42 12.80 -7.59
C ILE A 131 7.07 11.54 -8.14
N SER A 132 7.98 11.66 -9.12
CA SER A 132 8.70 10.49 -9.66
C SER A 132 9.54 9.80 -8.58
N ASN A 133 10.21 10.56 -7.71
CA ASN A 133 11.00 10.02 -6.61
C ASN A 133 10.14 9.23 -5.61
N ILE A 134 8.98 9.78 -5.24
CA ILE A 134 8.03 9.10 -4.35
C ILE A 134 7.53 7.80 -4.97
N LEU A 135 7.21 7.80 -6.26
CA LEU A 135 6.74 6.61 -6.97
C LEU A 135 7.83 5.54 -7.10
N ILE A 136 9.10 5.93 -7.34
CA ILE A 136 10.23 4.99 -7.38
C ILE A 136 10.38 4.27 -6.04
N VAL A 137 10.31 4.99 -4.92
CA VAL A 137 10.43 4.39 -3.59
C VAL A 137 9.22 3.52 -3.26
N TRP A 138 8.01 3.91 -3.67
CA TRP A 138 6.83 3.08 -3.50
C TRP A 138 6.89 1.78 -4.31
N GLN A 139 7.37 1.85 -5.55
CA GLN A 139 7.58 0.68 -6.39
C GLN A 139 8.57 -0.27 -5.74
N TRP A 140 9.70 0.26 -5.27
CA TRP A 140 10.68 -0.50 -4.50
C TRP A 140 10.03 -1.19 -3.32
N TYR A 141 9.27 -0.48 -2.48
CA TYR A 141 8.61 -1.05 -1.31
C TYR A 141 7.61 -2.17 -1.65
N ALA A 142 6.82 -1.98 -2.71
CA ALA A 142 5.82 -2.96 -3.12
C ALA A 142 6.48 -4.24 -3.66
N ASP A 143 7.51 -4.10 -4.49
CA ASP A 143 8.25 -5.24 -5.05
C ASP A 143 9.11 -5.92 -3.99
N PHE A 144 9.69 -5.14 -3.08
CA PHE A 144 10.51 -5.64 -1.98
C PHE A 144 9.70 -6.55 -1.05
N ASN A 145 8.45 -6.18 -0.74
CA ASN A 145 7.56 -7.01 0.06
C ASN A 145 7.07 -8.27 -0.67
N TYR A 146 7.05 -8.28 -2.00
CA TYR A 146 6.53 -9.39 -2.79
C TYR A 146 7.62 -10.40 -3.17
N ASP A 147 8.77 -9.92 -3.62
CA ASP A 147 9.87 -10.72 -4.18
C ASP A 147 11.20 -10.59 -3.40
N GLY A 148 11.24 -9.80 -2.33
CA GLY A 148 12.48 -9.37 -1.67
C GLY A 148 13.21 -8.28 -2.47
N PHE A 149 14.33 -7.77 -1.95
CA PHE A 149 15.17 -6.85 -2.71
C PHE A 149 15.79 -7.57 -3.93
N SER A 150 15.26 -7.32 -5.13
CA SER A 150 15.97 -7.66 -6.36
C SER A 150 16.82 -6.46 -6.80
N ALA A 151 18.15 -6.58 -6.66
CA ALA A 151 19.10 -5.58 -7.16
C ALA A 151 19.17 -5.52 -8.70
N GLU A 152 18.31 -6.28 -9.39
CA GLU A 152 18.14 -6.25 -10.83
C GLU A 152 17.13 -5.19 -11.30
N GLN A 153 16.44 -4.51 -10.39
CA GLN A 153 15.47 -3.47 -10.73
C GLN A 153 16.10 -2.36 -11.58
N GLU A 154 15.43 -1.99 -12.67
CA GLU A 154 15.89 -0.91 -13.57
C GLU A 154 16.06 0.42 -12.82
N THR A 155 15.33 0.61 -11.71
CA THR A 155 15.30 1.82 -10.89
C THR A 155 16.34 1.83 -9.76
N THR A 156 17.17 0.79 -9.58
CA THR A 156 18.11 0.72 -8.45
C THR A 156 19.07 1.92 -8.38
N SER A 157 19.53 2.43 -9.53
CA SER A 157 20.42 3.60 -9.55
C SER A 157 19.72 4.87 -9.06
N ASP A 158 18.44 5.03 -9.36
CA ASP A 158 17.66 6.19 -8.90
C ASP A 158 17.29 6.05 -7.43
N LEU A 159 16.97 4.83 -6.97
CA LEU A 159 16.78 4.53 -5.54
C LEU A 159 18.01 4.92 -4.70
N ILE A 160 19.22 4.57 -5.15
CA ILE A 160 20.47 4.94 -4.45
C ILE A 160 20.57 6.45 -4.25
N LYS A 161 20.26 7.24 -5.30
CA LYS A 161 20.28 8.71 -5.24
C LYS A 161 19.18 9.24 -4.34
N ILE A 162 17.94 8.74 -4.47
CA ILE A 162 16.81 9.19 -3.66
C ILE A 162 17.09 8.93 -2.18
N PHE A 163 17.55 7.73 -1.83
CA PHE A 163 17.90 7.38 -0.46
C PHE A 163 19.01 8.27 0.08
N GLY A 164 20.10 8.48 -0.67
CA GLY A 164 21.22 9.30 -0.20
C GLY A 164 20.88 10.79 -0.12
N ASP A 165 20.44 11.36 -1.23
CA ASP A 165 20.40 12.80 -1.46
C ASP A 165 19.07 13.44 -1.04
N LYS A 166 17.96 12.69 -1.06
CA LYS A 166 16.62 13.22 -0.78
C LYS A 166 16.09 12.79 0.58
N LEU A 167 16.30 11.53 0.96
CA LEU A 167 15.84 11.00 2.25
C LEU A 167 16.89 11.03 3.35
N GLY A 168 18.15 11.38 3.04
CA GLY A 168 19.22 11.44 4.02
C GLY A 168 19.59 10.08 4.62
N LEU A 169 19.43 9.00 3.85
CA LEU A 169 19.66 7.61 4.23
C LEU A 169 20.97 7.11 3.61
N GLN A 170 22.10 7.72 3.97
CA GLN A 170 23.40 7.42 3.33
C GLN A 170 23.85 5.98 3.56
N ASP A 171 23.63 5.43 4.75
CA ASP A 171 23.98 4.04 5.07
C ASP A 171 23.18 3.03 4.24
N LEU A 172 21.91 3.31 3.99
CA LEU A 172 21.06 2.48 3.13
C LEU A 172 21.49 2.61 1.66
N SER A 173 21.73 3.84 1.21
CA SER A 173 22.24 4.13 -0.14
C SER A 173 23.52 3.34 -0.42
N LEU A 174 24.45 3.28 0.55
CA LEU A 174 25.67 2.49 0.45
C LEU A 174 25.38 0.99 0.36
N LYS A 175 24.52 0.44 1.22
CA LYS A 175 24.16 -0.98 1.20
C LYS A 175 23.51 -1.40 -0.12
N VAL A 176 22.59 -0.59 -0.64
CA VAL A 176 21.96 -0.84 -1.94
C VAL A 176 22.99 -0.78 -3.06
N LYS A 177 23.94 0.16 -2.99
CA LYS A 177 25.04 0.27 -3.96
C LYS A 177 25.97 -0.95 -3.93
N GLU A 178 26.33 -1.45 -2.74
CA GLU A 178 27.09 -2.68 -2.56
C GLU A 178 26.37 -3.89 -3.17
N LEU A 179 25.06 -4.03 -2.88
CA LEU A 179 24.26 -5.12 -3.43
C LEU A 179 24.16 -5.04 -4.96
N LYS A 180 24.03 -3.83 -5.51
CA LYS A 180 24.07 -3.60 -6.95
C LYS A 180 25.40 -4.05 -7.57
N TYR A 181 26.53 -3.75 -6.95
CA TYR A 181 27.83 -4.21 -7.44
C TYR A 181 27.94 -5.74 -7.47
N LEU A 182 27.41 -6.43 -6.45
CA LEU A 182 27.39 -7.90 -6.43
C LEU A 182 26.55 -8.47 -7.58
N VAL A 183 25.39 -7.87 -7.88
CA VAL A 183 24.55 -8.26 -9.01
C VAL A 183 25.24 -8.01 -10.34
N ASP A 184 25.83 -6.84 -10.53
CA ASP A 184 26.50 -6.48 -11.78
C ASP A 184 27.69 -7.44 -12.04
N ASP A 185 28.51 -7.75 -11.02
CA ASP A 185 29.61 -8.73 -11.13
C ASP A 185 29.10 -10.16 -11.43
N PHE A 186 27.98 -10.56 -10.83
CA PHE A 186 27.35 -11.85 -11.12
C PHE A 186 26.82 -11.91 -12.56
N LYS A 187 26.19 -10.84 -13.04
CA LYS A 187 25.70 -10.69 -14.42
C LYS A 187 26.82 -10.78 -15.45
N ASP A 188 27.95 -10.14 -15.17
CA ASP A 188 29.11 -10.18 -16.07
C ASP A 188 29.70 -11.60 -16.19
N LYS A 189 29.65 -12.38 -15.10
CA LYS A 189 30.10 -13.79 -15.08
C LYS A 189 29.07 -14.77 -15.63
N HIS A 190 27.80 -14.42 -15.56
CA HIS A 190 26.67 -15.24 -15.97
C HIS A 190 25.73 -14.41 -16.85
N PRO A 191 26.11 -14.13 -18.11
CA PRO A 191 25.30 -13.30 -18.99
C PRO A 191 23.92 -13.92 -19.18
N PHE A 192 22.90 -13.22 -18.69
CA PHE A 192 21.51 -13.65 -18.80
C PHE A 192 21.06 -13.65 -20.26
N SER A 193 20.43 -14.73 -20.69
CA SER A 193 19.55 -14.72 -21.84
C SER A 193 18.12 -14.57 -21.34
N GLN A 194 17.48 -13.42 -21.57
CA GLN A 194 16.08 -13.19 -21.22
C GLN A 194 15.11 -14.15 -21.93
N ASP A 195 15.57 -14.81 -23.00
CA ASP A 195 14.79 -15.80 -23.76
C ASP A 195 14.68 -17.15 -23.04
N ASN A 196 15.51 -17.39 -22.02
CA ASN A 196 15.48 -18.62 -21.23
C ASN A 196 15.10 -18.34 -19.77
N PHE A 197 13.79 -18.26 -19.53
CA PHE A 197 13.23 -17.99 -18.21
C PHE A 197 13.65 -19.00 -17.13
N GLU A 198 13.80 -20.28 -17.47
CA GLU A 198 14.23 -21.29 -16.50
C GLU A 198 15.67 -21.08 -16.04
N GLU A 199 16.56 -20.73 -16.98
CA GLU A 199 17.95 -20.41 -16.67
C GLU A 199 18.07 -19.12 -15.86
N TYR A 200 17.25 -18.12 -16.17
CA TYR A 200 17.16 -16.89 -15.39
C TYR A 200 16.78 -17.18 -13.94
N ILE A 201 15.70 -17.95 -13.71
CA ILE A 201 15.26 -18.32 -12.35
C ILE A 201 16.35 -19.12 -11.62
N ARG A 202 17.02 -20.05 -12.31
CA ARG A 202 18.11 -20.85 -11.73
C ARG A 202 19.28 -19.98 -11.26
N LEU A 203 19.74 -19.08 -12.13
CA LEU A 203 20.86 -18.18 -11.84
C LEU A 203 20.51 -17.16 -10.75
N ARG A 204 19.28 -16.61 -10.76
CA ARG A 204 18.78 -15.74 -9.68
C ARG A 204 18.80 -16.47 -8.34
N ASN A 205 18.21 -17.67 -8.26
CA ASN A 205 18.19 -18.45 -7.03
C ASN A 205 19.61 -18.79 -6.54
N GLN A 206 20.53 -19.06 -7.47
CA GLN A 206 21.94 -19.27 -7.13
C GLN A 206 22.56 -18.01 -6.52
N PHE A 207 22.31 -16.82 -7.09
CA PHE A 207 22.77 -15.54 -6.53
C PHE A 207 22.17 -15.26 -5.15
N ASP A 208 20.84 -15.38 -5.01
CA ASP A 208 20.11 -15.15 -3.76
C ASP A 208 20.52 -16.13 -2.64
N SER A 209 21.04 -17.31 -3.01
CA SER A 209 21.54 -18.29 -2.05
C SER A 209 22.88 -17.92 -1.42
N GLN A 210 23.64 -16.99 -2.00
CA GLN A 210 24.97 -16.61 -1.52
C GLN A 210 24.88 -15.90 -0.15
N SER A 211 25.71 -16.32 0.80
CA SER A 211 25.67 -15.81 2.19
C SER A 211 25.82 -14.29 2.29
N MET A 212 26.71 -13.71 1.48
CA MET A 212 26.92 -12.26 1.45
C MET A 212 25.70 -11.50 0.95
N VAL A 213 24.97 -12.06 -0.04
CA VAL A 213 23.76 -11.46 -0.60
C VAL A 213 22.65 -11.50 0.44
N LYS A 214 22.42 -12.66 1.06
CA LYS A 214 21.43 -12.81 2.14
C LYS A 214 21.66 -11.84 3.29
N SER A 215 22.90 -11.72 3.75
CA SER A 215 23.26 -10.78 4.82
C SER A 215 22.93 -9.34 4.44
N LYS A 216 23.23 -8.95 3.20
CA LYS A 216 22.99 -7.59 2.73
C LYS A 216 21.50 -7.27 2.57
N VAL A 217 20.72 -8.23 2.05
CA VAL A 217 19.25 -8.08 1.95
C VAL A 217 18.66 -7.94 3.35
N GLN A 218 19.05 -8.79 4.31
CA GLN A 218 18.59 -8.68 5.68
C GLN A 218 18.90 -7.31 6.32
N GLU A 219 20.12 -6.79 6.11
CA GLU A 219 20.48 -5.44 6.59
C GLU A 219 19.59 -4.34 5.98
N ILE A 220 19.10 -4.53 4.76
CA ILE A 220 18.19 -3.59 4.09
C ILE A 220 16.77 -3.75 4.66
N ASP A 221 16.29 -4.99 4.86
CA ASP A 221 15.00 -5.31 5.47
C ASP A 221 14.87 -4.66 6.85
N GLU A 222 15.92 -4.74 7.66
CA GLU A 222 15.98 -4.15 9.01
C GLU A 222 15.85 -2.61 9.00
N MET A 223 16.01 -1.97 7.85
CA MET A 223 15.87 -0.51 7.68
C MET A 223 14.48 -0.08 7.18
N GLU A 224 13.57 -1.01 6.83
CA GLU A 224 12.27 -0.71 6.19
C GLU A 224 11.47 0.38 6.94
N ASP A 225 11.27 0.22 8.25
CA ASP A 225 10.53 1.18 9.08
C ASP A 225 11.17 2.58 9.05
N HIS A 226 12.50 2.63 9.03
CA HIS A 226 13.23 3.89 8.95
C HIS A 226 13.05 4.56 7.58
N VAL A 227 13.06 3.77 6.50
CA VAL A 227 12.76 4.28 5.14
C VAL A 227 11.36 4.85 5.09
N MET A 228 10.36 4.12 5.59
CA MET A 228 8.97 4.56 5.58
C MET A 228 8.81 5.88 6.34
N ARG A 229 9.46 6.02 7.50
CA ARG A 229 9.44 7.28 8.24
C ARG A 229 10.07 8.45 7.46
N GLN A 230 11.22 8.25 6.83
CA GLN A 230 11.82 9.32 6.01
C GLN A 230 10.98 9.66 4.78
N CYS A 231 10.36 8.67 4.15
CA CYS A 231 9.42 8.90 3.05
C CYS A 231 8.22 9.72 3.51
N TYR A 232 7.66 9.40 4.67
CA TYR A 232 6.58 10.18 5.27
C TYR A 232 7.00 11.63 5.50
N ASN A 233 8.15 11.86 6.13
CA ASN A 233 8.66 13.21 6.38
C ASN A 233 8.91 13.99 5.08
N TYR A 234 9.53 13.34 4.09
CA TYR A 234 9.79 13.93 2.78
C TYR A 234 8.48 14.32 2.07
N MET A 235 7.49 13.41 2.08
CA MET A 235 6.16 13.65 1.55
C MET A 235 5.47 14.84 2.24
N ILE A 236 5.48 14.90 3.57
CA ILE A 236 4.87 16.02 4.32
C ILE A 236 5.55 17.35 3.97
N ALA A 237 6.88 17.36 3.84
CA ALA A 237 7.64 18.57 3.52
C ALA A 237 7.34 19.10 2.11
N HIS A 238 6.93 18.25 1.17
CA HIS A 238 6.64 18.63 -0.22
C HIS A 238 5.15 18.53 -0.58
N LYS A 239 4.27 18.42 0.42
CA LYS A 239 2.85 18.14 0.20
C LYS A 239 2.19 19.19 -0.70
N ASP A 240 2.48 20.47 -0.47
CA ASP A 240 1.82 21.57 -1.18
C ASP A 240 2.24 21.60 -2.66
N GLU A 241 3.53 21.38 -2.95
CA GLU A 241 4.08 21.24 -4.31
C GLU A 241 3.41 20.07 -5.06
N ILE A 242 3.28 18.92 -4.40
CA ILE A 242 2.63 17.73 -4.97
C ILE A 242 1.16 18.02 -5.24
N HIS A 243 0.48 18.68 -4.30
CA HIS A 243 -0.93 19.00 -4.42
C HIS A 243 -1.21 19.94 -5.60
N GLU A 244 -0.44 21.04 -5.69
CA GLU A 244 -0.55 22.05 -6.75
C GLU A 244 -0.40 21.40 -8.14
N TYR A 245 0.64 20.60 -8.35
CA TYR A 245 0.83 19.89 -9.62
C TYR A 245 -0.35 18.97 -9.97
N LEU A 246 -0.87 18.23 -8.99
CA LEU A 246 -1.97 17.29 -9.18
C LEU A 246 -3.34 17.97 -9.33
N GLU A 247 -3.49 19.24 -8.93
CA GLU A 247 -4.65 20.07 -9.24
C GLU A 247 -4.56 20.68 -10.63
N ASP A 248 -3.38 21.19 -11.01
CA ASP A 248 -3.15 21.78 -12.32
C ASP A 248 -3.34 20.76 -13.46
N THR A 249 -2.86 19.53 -13.26
CA THR A 249 -3.12 18.42 -14.20
C THR A 249 -4.60 17.99 -14.26
N ASN A 250 -5.41 18.36 -13.26
CA ASN A 250 -6.86 18.17 -13.27
C ASN A 250 -7.64 19.29 -13.99
N THR A 251 -7.06 20.47 -14.18
CA THR A 251 -7.73 21.59 -14.89
C THR A 251 -7.87 21.37 -16.40
N TYR A 252 -7.09 20.45 -17.00
CA TYR A 252 -7.31 20.01 -18.37
C TYR A 252 -8.26 18.80 -18.44
N GLN A 253 -9.47 19.07 -18.93
CA GLN A 253 -10.55 18.15 -19.38
C GLN A 253 -11.71 17.87 -18.39
N LYS A 254 -12.74 18.73 -18.46
CA LYS A 254 -14.06 18.25 -18.89
C LYS A 254 -14.15 18.42 -20.41
N PRO A 255 -14.05 17.38 -21.24
CA PRO A 255 -14.63 17.40 -22.56
C PRO A 255 -16.14 17.27 -22.38
N LYS A 256 -16.90 18.16 -23.02
CA LYS A 256 -18.36 18.03 -23.15
C LYS A 256 -18.74 16.78 -23.93
#